data_AF-A0A944VU11-F1
#
_entry.id   AF-A0A944VU11-F1
#
_cell.length_a   1.000
_cell.length_b   1.000
_cell.length_c   1.000
_cell.angle_alpha   90.00
_cell.angle_beta   90.00
_cell.angle_gamma   90.00
#
_symmetry.space_group_name_H-M   'P 1'
#
loop_
_entity.id
_entity.type
_entity.pdbx_description
1 polymer ?
#
loop_
_entity_poly.entity_id
_entity_poly.type
_entity_poly.pdbx_seq_one_letter_code
_entity_poly.pdbx_strand_id
1 'polypeptide(L)' 'MYSREDLADVFQKVLQFEEDVKGLYDGCIDKLINEDIIKVLSSISKEEKGHIELAKQLKELIKE' A
#
# COMPACT_ATOMS: atom_id res chain seq x y z
N MET A 1 -7.83 17.99 -16.63
CA MET A 1 -6.74 18.26 -15.67
C MET A 1 -7.33 18.02 -14.30
N TYR A 2 -6.69 17.23 -13.45
CA TYR A 2 -7.20 16.99 -12.10
C TYR A 2 -7.07 18.26 -11.26
N SER A 3 -8.09 18.58 -10.45
CA SER A 3 -7.93 19.56 -9.37
C SER A 3 -7.17 18.94 -8.19
N ARG A 4 -6.74 19.78 -7.24
CA ARG A 4 -6.12 19.28 -6.00
C ARG A 4 -7.10 18.44 -5.19
N GLU A 5 -8.38 18.83 -5.15
CA GLU A 5 -9.43 18.09 -4.46
C GLU A 5 -9.65 16.72 -5.10
N ASP A 6 -9.72 16.66 -6.44
CA ASP A 6 -9.85 15.38 -7.15
C ASP A 6 -8.64 14.46 -6.88
N LEU A 7 -7.41 15.01 -6.82
CA LEU A 7 -6.21 14.26 -6.48
C LEU A 7 -6.25 13.75 -5.03
N ALA A 8 -6.72 14.56 -4.08
CA ALA A 8 -6.82 14.17 -2.69
C ALA A 8 -7.77 12.98 -2.51
N ASP A 9 -8.93 13.01 -3.17
CA ASP A 9 -9.92 11.94 -3.15
C ASP A 9 -9.38 10.64 -3.79
N VAL A 10 -8.69 10.76 -4.93
CA VAL A 10 -8.06 9.61 -5.59
C VAL A 10 -6.99 9.00 -4.69
N PHE A 11 -6.07 9.80 -4.17
CA PHE A 11 -4.96 9.29 -3.35
C PHE A 11 -5.39 8.84 -1.96
N GLN A 12 -6.53 9.30 -1.44
CA GLN A 12 -7.16 8.70 -0.28
C GLN A 12 -7.59 7.25 -0.54
N LYS A 13 -8.21 6.97 -1.70
CA LYS A 13 -8.60 5.61 -2.08
C LYS A 13 -7.40 4.73 -2.39
N VAL A 14 -6.41 5.26 -3.10
CA VAL A 14 -5.15 4.54 -3.37
C VAL A 14 -4.51 4.11 -2.06
N LEU A 15 -4.35 5.03 -1.10
CA LEU A 15 -3.77 4.69 0.20
C LEU A 15 -4.51 3.56 0.91
N GLN A 16 -5.86 3.57 0.90
CA GLN A 16 -6.65 2.50 1.48
C GLN A 16 -6.39 1.16 0.77
N PHE A 17 -6.33 1.15 -0.57
CA PHE A 17 -6.05 -0.07 -1.32
C PHE A 17 -4.66 -0.65 -1.01
N GLU A 18 -3.63 0.20 -0.91
CA GLU A 18 -2.28 -0.27 -0.54
C GLU A 18 -2.27 -0.89 0.86
N GLU A 19 -2.94 -0.25 1.83
CA GLU A 19 -3.05 -0.76 3.20
C GLU A 19 -3.82 -2.09 3.27
N ASP A 20 -4.92 -2.21 2.52
CA ASP A 20 -5.72 -3.43 2.44
C ASP A 20 -4.95 -4.58 1.78
N VAL A 21 -4.31 -4.32 0.63
CA VAL A 21 -3.53 -5.33 -0.11
C VAL A 21 -2.35 -5.82 0.72
N LYS A 22 -1.63 -4.91 1.38
CA LYS A 22 -0.58 -5.29 2.32
C LYS A 22 -1.12 -6.20 3.43
N GLY A 23 -2.27 -5.85 4.01
CA GLY A 23 -2.93 -6.66 5.05
C GLY A 23 -3.30 -8.07 4.57
N LEU A 24 -3.71 -8.21 3.30
CA LEU A 24 -3.97 -9.52 2.71
C LEU A 24 -2.70 -10.38 2.61
N TYR A 25 -1.59 -9.80 2.15
CA TYR A 25 -0.31 -10.52 2.08
C TYR A 25 0.21 -10.91 3.48
N ASP A 26 0.17 -10.00 4.44
CA ASP A 26 0.53 -10.28 5.84
C ASP A 26 -0.31 -11.42 6.41
N GLY A 27 -1.62 -11.39 6.18
CA GLY A 27 -2.53 -12.45 6.61
C GLY A 27 -2.30 -13.81 5.94
N CYS A 28 -1.73 -13.84 4.73
CA CYS A 28 -1.26 -15.07 4.08
C CYS A 28 0.02 -15.58 4.72
N ILE A 29 1.00 -14.70 4.97
CA ILE A 29 2.29 -15.04 5.59
C ILE A 29 2.07 -15.74 6.94
N ASP A 30 1.19 -15.19 7.77
CA ASP A 30 0.90 -15.71 9.12
C ASP A 30 0.30 -17.13 9.14
N LYS A 31 -0.22 -17.61 8.01
CA LYS A 31 -0.92 -18.90 7.90
C LYS A 31 -0.16 -19.96 7.12
N LEU A 32 0.98 -19.61 6.52
CA LEU A 32 1.78 -20.50 5.69
C LEU A 32 2.94 -21.09 6.48
N ILE A 33 3.38 -22.29 6.07
CA ILE A 33 4.56 -22.98 6.61
C ILE A 33 5.67 -23.05 5.56
N ASN A 34 5.32 -22.96 4.27
CA ASN A 34 6.29 -23.04 3.18
C ASN A 34 7.15 -21.77 3.12
N GLU A 35 8.42 -21.90 3.48
CA GLU A 35 9.38 -20.78 3.59
C GLU A 35 9.63 -20.07 2.25
N ASP A 36 9.62 -20.78 1.13
CA ASP A 36 9.83 -20.17 -0.18
C ASP A 36 8.66 -19.25 -0.56
N ILE A 37 7.43 -19.69 -0.30
CA ILE A 37 6.23 -18.88 -0.52
C ILE A 37 6.22 -17.67 0.43
N ILE A 38 6.51 -17.89 1.72
CA ILE A 38 6.59 -16.82 2.73
C ILE A 38 7.61 -15.77 2.30
N LYS A 39 8.77 -16.17 1.77
CA LYS A 39 9.80 -15.25 1.32
C LYS A 39 9.32 -14.37 0.17
N VAL A 40 8.63 -14.94 -0.81
CA VAL A 40 8.07 -14.18 -1.94
C VAL A 40 7.00 -13.20 -1.44
N LEU A 41 6.04 -13.67 -0.63
CA LEU A 41 4.99 -12.83 -0.06
C LEU A 41 5.55 -11.70 0.81
N SER A 42 6.60 -11.98 1.59
CA SER A 42 7.26 -10.99 2.44
C SER A 42 7.92 -9.89 1.61
N SER A 43 8.52 -10.23 0.46
CA SER A 43 9.05 -9.24 -0.48
C SER A 43 7.93 -8.36 -1.04
N ILE A 44 6.81 -8.95 -1.45
CA ILE A 44 5.67 -8.20 -1.99
C ILE A 44 5.08 -7.26 -0.91
N SER A 45 4.80 -7.77 0.29
CA SER A 45 4.28 -6.95 1.41
C SER A 45 5.22 -5.77 1.75
N LYS A 46 6.54 -5.95 1.58
CA LYS A 46 7.52 -4.87 1.74
C LYS A 46 7.42 -3.81 0.64
N GLU A 47 7.17 -4.21 -0.61
CA GLU A 47 6.93 -3.27 -1.71
C GLU A 47 5.66 -2.44 -1.45
N GLU A 48 4.57 -3.06 -1.00
CA GLU A 48 3.33 -2.33 -0.66
C GLU A 48 3.55 -1.33 0.50
N LYS A 49 4.40 -1.66 1.47
CA LYS A 49 4.82 -0.68 2.50
C LYS A 49 5.47 0.56 1.87
N GLY A 50 6.30 0.38 0.84
CA GLY A 50 6.91 1.49 0.10
C GLY A 50 5.85 2.32 -0.63
N HIS A 51 4.86 1.69 -1.26
CA HIS A 51 3.74 2.38 -1.90
C HIS A 51 2.92 3.21 -0.90
N ILE A 52 2.63 2.66 0.29
CA ILE A 52 1.94 3.38 1.38
C ILE A 52 2.71 4.65 1.79
N GLU A 53 4.03 4.54 1.98
CA GLU A 53 4.87 5.68 2.39
C GLU A 53 4.87 6.78 1.32
N LEU A 54 5.02 6.42 0.05
CA LEU A 54 4.98 7.35 -1.08
C LEU A 54 3.59 7.99 -1.25
N ALA A 55 2.51 7.20 -1.11
CA ALA A 55 1.15 7.70 -1.18
C ALA A 55 0.85 8.70 -0.05
N LYS A 56 1.34 8.43 1.17
CA LYS A 56 1.23 9.37 2.30
C LYS A 56 1.97 10.68 2.02
N GLN A 57 3.21 10.61 1.52
CA GLN A 57 3.98 11.80 1.15
C GLN A 57 3.25 12.63 0.08
N LEU A 58 2.72 11.99 -0.95
CA LEU A 58 1.98 12.69 -2.01
C LEU A 58 0.69 13.33 -1.49
N LYS A 59 -0.04 12.67 -0.59
CA LYS A 59 -1.22 13.27 0.04
C LYS A 59 -0.89 14.55 0.82
N GLU A 60 0.26 14.60 1.48
CA GLU A 60 0.68 15.83 2.18
C GLU A 60 0.98 16.95 1.17
N LEU A 61 1.69 16.66 0.08
CA LEU A 61 1.98 17.64 -0.98
C LEU A 61 0.72 18.16 -1.69
N ILE A 62 -0.37 17.38 -1.74
CA ILE A 62 -1.65 17.81 -2.33
C ILE A 62 -2.38 18.81 -1.43
N LYS A 63 -2.19 18.72 -0.10
CA LYS A 63 -2.82 19.60 0.89
C LYS A 63 -2.18 20.99 0.96
N GLU A 64 -0.91 21.11 0.60
CA GLU A 64 -0.17 22.39 0.47
C GLU A 64 -0.55 23.15 -0.81
#